data_AF-A0A3G3IRG3-F1
#
_entry.id   AF-A0A3G3IRG3-F1
#
_cell.length_a   1.000
_cell.length_b   1.000
_cell.length_c   1.000
_cell.angle_alpha   90.00
_cell.angle_beta   90.00
_cell.angle_gamma   90.00
#
_symmetry.space_group_name_H-M   'P 1'
#
loop_
_entity.id
_entity.type
_entity.pdbx_description
1 polymer ?
#
loop_
_entity_poly.entity_id
_entity_poly.type
_entity_poly.pdbx_seq_one_letter_code
_entity_poly.pdbx_strand_id
1 'polypeptide(L)'
;MATNHKMPFMLDKKEIVLIKPSSPTPSHVLSLSTIDNTNHLEVLCQTMHVYQANIKYPNGNNNHESILSSHSDPACVIKEALSRVLVHYYPLAGKLKRH
;
A
#
# COMPACT_ATOMS: atom_id res chain seq x y z
N MET A 1 14.25 40.16 11.63
CA MET A 1 15.13 38.98 11.52
C MET A 1 14.30 37.77 11.93
N ALA A 2 13.69 37.05 10.98
CA ALA A 2 12.84 35.90 11.29
C ALA A 2 13.72 34.68 11.58
N THR A 3 13.62 34.15 12.80
CA THR A 3 14.33 32.93 13.22
C THR A 3 13.72 31.73 12.50
N ASN A 4 14.47 31.18 11.55
CA ASN A 4 14.08 30.00 10.77
C ASN A 4 14.20 28.76 11.67
N HIS A 5 13.11 28.44 12.40
CA HIS A 5 13.05 27.24 13.24
C HIS A 5 12.99 26.01 12.33
N LYS A 6 14.17 25.44 12.05
CA LYS A 6 14.33 24.23 11.25
C LYS A 6 13.93 23.03 12.11
N MET A 7 12.63 22.76 12.21
CA MET A 7 12.12 21.55 12.88
C MET A 7 12.61 20.33 12.07
N PRO A 8 13.37 19.40 12.66
CA PRO A 8 13.82 18.21 11.94
C PRO A 8 12.62 17.34 11.57
N PHE A 9 12.60 16.83 10.33
CA PHE A 9 11.63 15.83 9.93
C PHE A 9 11.92 14.52 10.66
N MET A 10 10.99 14.09 11.51
CA MET A 10 11.08 12.83 12.25
C MET A 10 9.99 11.87 11.79
N LEU A 11 10.39 10.64 11.48
CA LEU A 11 9.49 9.56 11.10
C LEU A 11 9.73 8.37 12.01
N ASP A 12 8.69 7.94 12.71
CA ASP A 12 8.70 6.70 13.46
C ASP A 12 8.20 5.54 12.57
N LYS A 13 9.01 4.50 12.43
CA LYS A 13 8.70 3.35 11.58
C LYS A 13 8.05 2.26 12.41
N LYS A 14 6.80 1.93 12.10
CA LYS A 14 6.10 0.78 12.68
C LYS A 14 6.68 -0.55 12.16
N GLU A 15 6.33 -1.64 12.85
CA GLU A 15 6.70 -3.01 12.48
C GLU A 15 6.24 -3.39 11.06
N ILE A 16 7.09 -4.14 10.35
CA ILE A 16 6.80 -4.67 9.03
C ILE A 16 5.93 -5.93 9.16
N VAL A 17 4.81 -5.97 8.43
CA VAL A 17 3.89 -7.10 8.43
C VAL A 17 3.78 -7.69 7.03
N LEU A 18 3.90 -9.01 6.92
CA LEU A 18 3.67 -9.72 5.66
C LEU A 18 2.17 -9.98 5.48
N ILE A 19 1.58 -9.39 4.43
CA ILE A 19 0.16 -9.57 4.10
C ILE A 19 0.02 -10.74 3.15
N LYS A 20 -0.77 -11.75 3.56
CA LYS A 20 -1.09 -12.92 2.74
C LYS A 20 -2.37 -12.67 1.92
N PRO A 21 -2.56 -13.37 0.79
CA PRO A 21 -3.85 -13.41 0.11
C PRO A 21 -4.98 -13.82 1.06
N SER A 22 -6.17 -13.26 0.89
CA SER A 22 -7.32 -13.53 1.77
C SER A 22 -7.92 -14.93 1.62
N SER A 23 -7.57 -15.65 0.54
CA SER A 23 -7.94 -17.04 0.29
C SER A 23 -6.76 -17.81 -0.31
N PRO A 24 -6.80 -19.16 -0.30
CA PRO A 24 -5.79 -19.97 -0.95
C PRO A 24 -5.63 -19.59 -2.43
N THR A 25 -4.39 -19.63 -2.92
CA THR A 25 -4.03 -19.34 -4.31
C THR A 25 -3.32 -20.56 -4.92
N PRO A 26 -3.36 -20.73 -6.26
CA PRO A 26 -2.72 -21.87 -6.90
C PRO A 26 -1.21 -21.93 -6.61
N SER A 27 -0.71 -23.10 -6.20
CA SER A 27 0.71 -23.31 -5.91
C SER A 27 1.44 -23.85 -7.15
N HIS A 28 2.11 -22.98 -7.89
CA HIS A 28 2.91 -23.36 -9.06
C HIS A 28 4.00 -22.32 -9.33
N VAL A 29 4.91 -22.67 -10.24
CA VAL A 29 5.96 -21.77 -10.73
C VAL A 29 5.50 -21.18 -12.06
N LEU A 30 5.56 -19.85 -12.17
CA LEU A 30 5.29 -19.13 -13.39
C LEU A 30 6.61 -18.76 -14.07
N SER A 31 6.68 -18.94 -15.39
CA SER A 31 7.80 -18.46 -16.19
C SER A 31 7.58 -16.99 -16.52
N LEU A 32 8.64 -16.19 -16.40
CA LEU A 32 8.65 -14.80 -16.84
C LEU A 32 8.94 -14.71 -18.34
N SER A 33 8.49 -13.63 -18.99
CA SER A 33 8.74 -13.44 -20.42
C SER A 33 10.21 -13.13 -20.73
N THR A 34 10.58 -13.12 -22.01
CA THR A 34 11.93 -12.69 -22.44
C THR A 34 12.25 -11.27 -21.97
N ILE A 35 11.26 -10.36 -22.01
CA ILE A 35 11.45 -8.97 -21.57
C ILE A 35 11.72 -8.96 -20.06
N ASP A 36 10.87 -9.60 -19.27
CA ASP A 36 10.97 -9.64 -17.81
C ASP A 36 12.28 -10.29 -17.31
N ASN A 37 12.87 -11.21 -18.07
CA ASN A 37 14.12 -11.86 -17.72
C ASN A 37 15.37 -11.00 -17.99
N THR A 38 15.22 -9.82 -18.61
CA THR A 38 16.37 -8.99 -18.95
C THR A 38 16.99 -8.39 -17.69
N ASN A 39 18.29 -8.64 -17.47
CA ASN A 39 18.99 -8.27 -16.23
C ASN A 39 18.88 -6.79 -15.84
N HIS A 40 18.70 -5.88 -16.81
CA HIS A 40 18.57 -4.44 -16.54
C HIS A 40 17.19 -4.03 -15.99
N LEU A 41 16.19 -4.93 -16.02
CA LEU A 41 14.84 -4.69 -15.51
C LEU A 41 14.62 -5.26 -14.10
N GLU A 42 15.63 -5.89 -13.49
CA GLU A 42 15.59 -6.32 -12.08
C GLU A 42 15.79 -5.13 -11.13
N VAL A 43 14.88 -4.16 -11.20
CA VAL A 43 14.90 -2.94 -10.38
C VAL A 43 13.67 -2.86 -9.49
N LEU A 44 13.83 -2.31 -8.29
CA LEU A 44 12.70 -2.05 -7.39
C LEU A 44 12.08 -0.69 -7.74
N CYS A 45 10.94 -0.70 -8.43
CA CYS A 45 10.16 0.50 -8.69
C CYS A 45 9.55 1.06 -7.40
N GLN A 46 9.93 2.28 -7.03
CA GLN A 46 9.42 2.96 -5.83
C GLN A 46 8.44 4.08 -6.23
N THR A 47 7.29 4.13 -5.57
CA THR A 47 6.29 5.19 -5.77
C THR A 47 5.79 5.71 -4.42
N MET A 48 5.42 7.00 -4.38
CA MET A 48 4.86 7.64 -3.19
C MET A 48 3.54 8.32 -3.56
N HIS A 49 2.46 7.90 -2.91
CA HIS A 49 1.12 8.47 -3.09
C HIS A 49 0.75 9.25 -1.82
N VAL A 50 0.46 10.54 -1.98
CA VAL A 50 0.15 11.45 -0.86
C VAL A 50 -1.33 11.83 -0.92
N TYR A 51 -2.05 11.59 0.18
CA TYR A 51 -3.48 11.86 0.29
C TYR A 51 -3.73 12.93 1.35
N GLN A 52 -4.71 13.79 1.09
CA GLN A 52 -5.16 14.78 2.07
C GLN A 52 -5.98 14.11 3.18
N ALA A 53 -5.85 14.59 4.41
CA ALA A 53 -6.66 14.12 5.54
C ALA A 53 -8.15 14.45 5.32
N ASN A 54 -9.02 13.46 5.56
CA ASN A 54 -10.47 13.66 5.54
C ASN A 54 -10.92 14.25 6.89
N ILE A 55 -10.91 15.58 7.01
CA ILE A 55 -11.32 16.29 8.21
C ILE A 55 -12.81 16.65 8.06
N LYS A 56 -13.68 15.96 8.81
CA LYS A 56 -15.07 16.43 9.01
C LYS A 56 -15.06 17.53 10.07
N TYR A 57 -15.45 18.75 9.69
CA TYR A 57 -15.66 19.82 10.67
C TYR A 57 -16.89 19.51 11.52
N PRO A 58 -16.84 19.70 12.85
CA PRO A 58 -17.93 19.33 13.76
C PRO A 58 -19.20 20.17 13.60
N ASN A 59 -19.22 21.19 12.73
CA ASN A 59 -20.38 22.04 12.53
C ASN A 59 -20.60 22.33 11.04
N GLY A 60 -21.35 21.44 10.39
CA GLY A 60 -21.73 21.60 8.99
C GLY A 60 -22.78 20.57 8.63
N ASN A 61 -24.05 20.96 8.73
CA ASN A 61 -25.20 20.22 8.22
C ASN A 61 -24.99 19.88 6.74
N ASN A 62 -24.40 18.72 6.47
CA ASN A 62 -24.30 18.17 5.14
C ASN A 62 -24.80 16.73 5.23
N ASN A 63 -26.09 16.57 4.93
CA ASN A 63 -26.83 15.31 4.85
C ASN A 63 -26.36 14.43 3.68
N HIS A 64 -25.06 14.41 3.38
CA HIS A 64 -24.46 13.47 2.48
C HIS A 64 -23.61 12.53 3.31
N GLU A 65 -24.29 11.51 3.85
CA GLU A 65 -23.68 10.36 4.47
C GLU A 65 -22.77 9.69 3.44
N SER A 66 -21.51 10.13 3.39
CA SER A 66 -20.47 9.36 2.72
C SER A 66 -20.42 8.03 3.48
N ILE A 67 -20.75 6.92 2.80
CA ILE A 67 -20.77 5.54 3.31
C ILE A 67 -19.45 5.14 4.02
N LEU A 68 -18.39 5.95 3.88
CA LEU A 68 -17.15 5.95 4.66
C LEU A 68 -17.26 6.79 5.96
N SER A 69 -18.38 6.70 6.68
CA SER A 69 -18.60 7.37 7.97
C SER A 69 -17.87 6.69 9.13
N SER A 70 -17.30 5.51 8.90
CA SER A 70 -16.38 4.83 9.79
C SER A 70 -14.97 5.41 9.59
N HIS A 71 -14.44 6.07 10.62
CA HIS A 71 -13.03 6.48 10.73
C HIS A 71 -12.11 5.25 10.79
N SER A 72 -12.05 4.47 9.73
CA SER A 72 -11.16 3.32 9.63
C SER A 72 -9.73 3.81 9.45
N ASP A 73 -8.81 3.33 10.29
CA ASP A 73 -7.37 3.56 10.13
C ASP A 73 -6.97 3.22 8.67
N PRO A 74 -6.41 4.17 7.89
CA PRO A 74 -6.00 3.92 6.51
C PRO A 74 -5.08 2.70 6.39
N ALA A 75 -4.23 2.44 7.39
CA ALA A 75 -3.38 1.26 7.38
C ALA A 75 -4.20 -0.04 7.41
N CYS A 76 -5.29 -0.10 8.18
CA CYS A 76 -6.20 -1.25 8.21
C CYS A 76 -6.91 -1.44 6.86
N VAL A 77 -7.41 -0.36 6.28
CA VAL A 77 -8.09 -0.41 4.97
C VAL A 77 -7.14 -0.90 3.87
N ILE A 78 -5.91 -0.40 3.84
CA ILE A 78 -4.88 -0.82 2.87
C ILE A 78 -4.50 -2.29 3.08
N LYS A 79 -4.32 -2.73 4.34
CA LYS A 79 -4.00 -4.15 4.64
C LYS A 79 -5.10 -5.10 4.14
N GLU A 80 -6.36 -4.78 4.41
CA GLU A 80 -7.51 -5.58 3.98
C GLU A 80 -7.64 -5.59 2.44
N ALA A 81 -7.57 -4.42 1.81
CA ALA A 81 -7.63 -4.29 0.36
C ALA A 81 -6.49 -5.05 -0.33
N LEU A 82 -5.28 -4.95 0.20
CA LEU A 82 -4.11 -5.68 -0.31
C LEU A 82 -4.31 -7.19 -0.19
N SER A 83 -4.79 -7.67 0.96
CA SER A 83 -5.05 -9.11 1.15
C SER A 83 -6.05 -9.65 0.13
N ARG A 84 -7.12 -8.90 -0.18
CA ARG A 84 -8.12 -9.29 -1.19
C ARG A 84 -7.56 -9.25 -2.61
N VAL A 85 -6.86 -8.18 -2.98
CA VAL A 85 -6.36 -8.01 -4.37
C VAL A 85 -5.27 -9.04 -4.69
N LEU A 86 -4.49 -9.47 -3.70
CA LEU A 86 -3.50 -10.54 -3.85
C LEU A 86 -4.11 -11.90 -4.22
N VAL A 87 -5.42 -12.11 -4.11
CA VAL A 87 -6.05 -13.32 -4.67
C VAL A 87 -6.02 -13.29 -6.21
N HIS A 88 -6.28 -12.12 -6.79
CA HIS A 88 -6.29 -11.92 -8.24
C HIS A 88 -4.88 -11.73 -8.81
N TYR A 89 -3.98 -11.13 -8.03
CA TYR A 89 -2.58 -10.89 -8.39
C TYR A 89 -1.62 -11.74 -7.54
N TYR A 90 -1.98 -13.01 -7.32
CA TYR A 90 -1.24 -13.93 -6.45
C TYR A 90 0.26 -14.10 -6.78
N PRO A 91 0.75 -13.92 -8.02
CA PRO A 91 2.19 -13.98 -8.28
C PRO A 91 2.99 -12.95 -7.45
N LEU A 92 2.38 -11.81 -7.09
CA LEU A 92 3.01 -10.78 -6.25
C LEU A 92 3.22 -11.22 -4.79
N ALA A 93 2.50 -12.24 -4.32
CA ALA A 93 2.72 -12.86 -3.01
C ALA A 93 3.72 -14.04 -3.06
N GLY A 94 4.26 -14.34 -4.25
CA GLY A 94 5.24 -15.39 -4.48
C GLY A 94 6.67 -14.97 -4.16
N LYS A 95 7.63 -15.74 -4.66
CA LYS A 95 9.07 -15.45 -4.58
C LYS A 95 9.66 -15.47 -5.97
N LEU A 96 10.51 -14.50 -6.27
CA LEU A 96 11.32 -14.49 -7.48
C LEU A 96 12.60 -15.27 -7.25
N LYS A 97 12.98 -16.10 -8.23
CA LYS A 97 14.25 -16.84 -8.24
C LYS A 97 14.71 -16.95 -9.70
N ARG A 98 15.96 -16.60 -9.96
CA ARG A 98 16.61 -16.85 -11.25
C ARG A 98 17.13 -18.29 -11.28
N HIS A 99 16.95 -18.95 -12.41
CA HIS A 99 17.51 -20.28 -12.69
C HIS A 99 18.92 -20.18 -13.27
#